data_AF-A0A2V8N401-F1
#
_entry.id   AF-A0A2V8N401-F1
#
_cell.length_a   1.000
_cell.length_b   1.000
_cell.length_c   1.000
_cell.angle_alpha   90.00
_cell.angle_beta   90.00
_cell.angle_gamma   90.00
#
_symmetry.space_group_name_H-M   'P 1'
#
loop_
_entity.id
_entity.type
_entity.pdbx_description
1 polymer ?
#
loop_
_entity_poly.entity_id
_entity_poly.type
_entity_poly.pdbx_seq_one_letter_code
_entity_poly.pdbx_strand_id
1 'polypeptide(L)'
;TRVEADEGFVAPQTPMEDLLAGIWMEVLKLESIGIHNNFFELGGHSLLAARVVARVHASLDIEMGMVDVFQAPTIAGLASLLSSRGAASESESEFAAFWRELSKISDAEAQRRLASETQIPEVPAAAA
;
A
#
# COMPACT_ATOMS: atom_id res chain seq x y z
N THR A 1 19.12 0.61 29.80
CA THR A 1 17.68 0.45 30.04
C THR A 1 16.97 1.72 29.68
N ARG A 2 16.23 1.73 28.57
CA ARG A 2 15.10 2.65 28.36
C ARG A 2 14.10 1.92 27.46
N VAL A 3 13.08 1.37 28.10
CA VAL A 3 11.85 0.96 27.44
C VAL A 3 11.08 2.26 27.26
N GLU A 4 11.17 2.87 26.08
CA GLU A 4 10.09 3.75 25.64
C GLU A 4 9.04 2.79 25.11
N ALA A 5 8.00 2.56 25.91
CA ALA A 5 6.83 1.85 25.44
C ALA A 5 6.29 2.69 24.29
N ASP A 6 6.44 2.17 23.08
CA ASP A 6 5.85 2.67 21.85
C ASP A 6 4.33 2.71 22.07
N GLU A 7 3.80 3.88 22.45
CA GLU A 7 2.39 4.12 22.78
C GLU A 7 1.54 3.94 21.49
N GLY A 8 1.34 2.69 21.08
CA GLY A 8 0.65 2.35 19.85
C GLY A 8 1.21 1.15 19.09
N PHE A 9 2.35 0.59 19.49
CA PHE A 9 2.88 -0.62 18.88
C PHE A 9 2.11 -1.85 19.33
N VAL A 10 1.28 -2.36 18.43
CA VAL A 10 0.65 -3.66 18.57
C VAL A 10 1.25 -4.58 17.52
N ALA A 11 1.87 -5.66 17.97
CA ALA A 11 2.43 -6.67 17.09
C ALA A 11 1.30 -7.40 16.31
N PRO A 12 1.61 -7.95 15.12
CA PRO A 12 0.68 -8.80 14.39
C PRO A 12 0.14 -9.94 15.26
N GLN A 13 -1.17 -10.20 15.18
CA GLN A 13 -1.86 -11.22 15.97
C GLN A 13 -2.41 -12.35 15.11
N THR A 14 -2.56 -12.12 13.81
CA THR A 14 -3.07 -13.09 12.84
C THR A 14 -2.04 -13.38 11.74
N PRO A 15 -2.11 -14.56 11.08
CA PRO A 15 -1.22 -14.89 9.97
C PRO A 15 -1.28 -13.88 8.81
N MET A 16 -2.45 -13.29 8.58
CA MET A 16 -2.66 -12.25 7.57
C MET A 16 -1.91 -10.97 7.94
N GLU A 17 -2.02 -10.52 9.19
CA GLU A 17 -1.30 -9.35 9.68
C GLU A 17 0.22 -9.56 9.64
N ASP A 18 0.69 -10.77 9.98
CA ASP A 18 2.12 -11.11 9.97
C ASP A 18 2.70 -11.00 8.55
N LEU A 19 1.97 -11.52 7.56
CA LEU A 19 2.36 -11.44 6.16
C LEU A 19 2.35 -9.98 5.67
N LEU A 20 1.29 -9.23 5.97
CA LEU A 20 1.19 -7.81 5.59
C LEU A 20 2.29 -6.98 6.25
N ALA A 21 2.57 -7.20 7.53
CA ALA A 21 3.66 -6.55 8.26
C ALA A 21 5.01 -6.85 7.61
N GLY A 22 5.27 -8.11 7.25
CA GLY A 22 6.48 -8.51 6.52
C GLY A 22 6.66 -7.75 5.21
N ILE A 23 5.60 -7.72 4.37
CA ILE A 23 5.64 -6.99 3.09
C ILE A 23 5.87 -5.49 3.32
N TRP A 24 5.22 -4.89 4.32
CA TRP A 24 5.36 -3.46 4.60
C TRP A 24 6.76 -3.11 5.10
N MET A 25 7.32 -3.91 6.01
CA MET A 25 8.70 -3.76 6.49
C MET A 25 9.71 -3.83 5.34
N GLU A 26 9.55 -4.77 4.41
CA GLU A 26 10.42 -4.86 3.22
C GLU A 26 10.27 -3.68 2.25
N VAL A 27 9.04 -3.19 2.05
CA VAL A 27 8.76 -2.08 1.12
C VAL A 27 9.23 -0.75 1.70
N LEU A 28 8.93 -0.49 2.98
CA LEU A 28 9.26 0.75 3.69
C LEU A 28 10.68 0.75 4.27
N LYS A 29 11.36 -0.41 4.26
CA LYS A 29 12.68 -0.64 4.87
C LYS A 29 12.70 -0.32 6.37
N LEU A 30 11.71 -0.83 7.09
CA LEU A 30 11.56 -0.68 8.54
C LEU A 30 11.91 -1.98 9.26
N GLU A 31 12.47 -1.90 10.47
CA GLU A 31 12.79 -3.07 11.30
C GLU A 31 11.57 -3.64 12.03
N SER A 32 10.60 -2.78 12.38
CA SER A 32 9.37 -3.15 13.05
C SER A 32 8.23 -2.21 12.67
N ILE A 33 7.02 -2.74 12.60
CA ILE A 33 5.80 -1.97 12.35
C ILE A 33 4.66 -2.48 13.23
N GLY A 34 3.92 -1.57 13.85
CA GLY A 34 2.70 -1.88 14.58
C GLY A 34 1.50 -2.00 13.64
N ILE A 35 0.56 -2.88 13.94
CA ILE A 35 -0.59 -3.15 13.05
C ILE A 35 -1.52 -1.94 12.85
N HIS A 36 -1.45 -0.96 13.76
CA HIS A 36 -2.22 0.28 13.69
C HIS A 36 -1.44 1.45 13.08
N ASN A 37 -0.17 1.26 12.68
CA ASN A 37 0.58 2.32 12.03
C ASN A 37 0.02 2.55 10.62
N ASN A 38 -0.15 3.82 10.27
CA ASN A 38 -0.65 4.22 8.98
C ASN A 38 0.49 4.18 7.94
N PHE A 39 0.27 3.48 6.83
CA PHE A 39 1.22 3.33 5.74
C PHE A 39 1.77 4.67 5.23
N PHE A 40 0.89 5.68 5.07
CA PHE A 40 1.24 6.98 4.52
C PHE A 40 1.98 7.86 5.54
N GLU A 41 1.68 7.70 6.84
CA GLU A 41 2.40 8.39 7.91
C GLU A 41 3.83 7.86 8.09
N LEU A 42 4.05 6.59 7.75
CA LEU A 42 5.38 5.97 7.74
C LEU A 42 6.23 6.34 6.50
N GLY A 43 5.78 7.30 5.68
CA GLY A 43 6.45 7.69 4.45
C GLY A 43 6.08 6.83 3.23
N GLY A 44 5.05 5.98 3.35
CA GLY A 44 4.47 5.27 2.22
C GLY A 44 3.85 6.24 1.21
N HIS A 45 4.05 5.94 -0.08
CA HIS A 45 3.46 6.70 -1.19
C HIS A 45 2.94 5.74 -2.25
N SER A 46 2.25 6.25 -3.27
CA SER A 46 1.49 5.44 -4.25
C SER A 46 2.31 4.34 -4.92
N LEU A 47 3.60 4.56 -5.19
CA LEU A 47 4.50 3.54 -5.75
C LEU A 47 4.82 2.42 -4.74
N LEU A 48 5.04 2.77 -3.47
CA LEU A 48 5.27 1.78 -2.42
C LEU A 48 3.97 1.00 -2.15
N ALA A 49 2.82 1.68 -2.13
CA ALA A 49 1.52 1.04 -2.02
C ALA A 49 1.25 0.07 -3.18
N ALA A 50 1.56 0.46 -4.43
CA ALA A 50 1.47 -0.43 -5.58
C ALA A 50 2.37 -1.66 -5.44
N ARG A 51 3.59 -1.49 -4.90
CA ARG A 51 4.52 -2.60 -4.65
C ARG A 51 4.00 -3.55 -3.57
N VAL A 52 3.35 -3.03 -2.52
CA VAL A 52 2.65 -3.85 -1.51
C VAL A 52 1.56 -4.68 -2.18
N VAL A 53 0.67 -4.03 -2.93
CA VAL A 53 -0.43 -4.68 -3.65
C VAL A 53 0.08 -5.83 -4.53
N ALA A 54 1.08 -5.57 -5.37
CA ALA A 54 1.64 -6.60 -6.25
C ALA A 54 2.22 -7.80 -5.49
N ARG A 55 2.86 -7.56 -4.34
CA ARG A 55 3.42 -8.63 -3.48
C ARG A 55 2.34 -9.41 -2.75
N VAL A 56 1.29 -8.74 -2.28
CA VAL A 56 0.16 -9.39 -1.64
C VAL A 56 -0.56 -10.31 -2.62
N HIS A 57 -0.87 -9.82 -3.83
CA HIS A 57 -1.43 -10.64 -4.91
C HIS A 57 -0.56 -11.89 -5.18
N ALA A 58 0.76 -11.73 -5.29
CA ALA A 58 1.69 -12.83 -5.53
C ALA A 58 1.78 -13.84 -4.37
N SER A 59 1.47 -13.44 -3.13
CA SER A 59 1.65 -14.26 -1.93
C SER A 59 0.38 -14.93 -1.45
N LEU A 60 -0.77 -14.28 -1.64
CA LEU A 60 -2.04 -14.69 -1.05
C LEU A 60 -3.09 -15.13 -2.07
N ASP A 61 -2.88 -14.92 -3.38
CA ASP A 61 -3.88 -15.17 -4.43
C ASP A 61 -5.22 -14.48 -4.11
N ILE A 62 -5.16 -13.35 -3.38
CA ILE A 62 -6.30 -12.51 -3.01
C ILE A 62 -6.24 -11.26 -3.85
N GLU A 63 -7.39 -10.88 -4.40
CA GLU A 63 -7.56 -9.59 -5.07
C GLU A 63 -7.58 -8.45 -4.05
N MET A 64 -6.51 -7.64 -4.05
CA MET A 64 -6.33 -6.43 -3.25
C MET A 64 -6.04 -5.23 -4.14
N GLY A 65 -6.86 -4.20 -4.05
CA GLY A 65 -6.70 -2.99 -4.85
C GLY A 65 -5.93 -1.89 -4.16
N MET A 66 -5.45 -0.95 -4.98
CA MET A 66 -4.90 0.30 -4.44
C MET A 66 -5.94 1.06 -3.61
N VAL A 67 -7.22 1.01 -4.00
CA VAL A 67 -8.33 1.60 -3.23
C VAL A 67 -8.39 1.03 -1.82
N ASP A 68 -8.12 -0.27 -1.64
CA ASP A 68 -8.18 -0.92 -0.32
C ASP A 68 -7.07 -0.40 0.60
N VAL A 69 -5.87 -0.15 0.07
CA VAL A 69 -4.77 0.46 0.84
C VAL A 69 -5.10 1.89 1.27
N PHE A 70 -5.81 2.67 0.43
CA PHE A 70 -6.27 4.00 0.82
C PHE A 70 -7.44 3.98 1.81
N GLN A 71 -8.36 3.02 1.66
CA GLN A 71 -9.52 2.88 2.52
C GLN A 71 -9.14 2.38 3.91
N ALA A 72 -8.18 1.45 3.97
CA ALA A 72 -7.69 0.85 5.19
C ALA A 72 -6.15 0.95 5.24
N PRO A 73 -5.59 2.13 5.55
CA PRO A 73 -4.15 2.38 5.48
C PRO A 73 -3.36 1.79 6.65
N THR A 74 -3.91 0.81 7.37
CA THR A 74 -3.27 0.12 8.50
C THR A 74 -3.30 -1.38 8.25
N ILE A 75 -2.34 -2.12 8.78
CA ILE A 75 -2.27 -3.58 8.61
C ILE A 75 -3.54 -4.23 9.18
N ALA A 76 -3.99 -3.82 10.38
CA ALA A 76 -5.20 -4.35 11.00
C ALA A 76 -6.46 -4.08 10.15
N GLY A 77 -6.59 -2.84 9.65
CA GLY A 77 -7.72 -2.47 8.80
C GLY A 77 -7.73 -3.24 7.47
N LEU A 78 -6.57 -3.35 6.85
CA LEU A 78 -6.42 -4.04 5.56
C LEU A 78 -6.66 -5.54 5.73
N ALA A 79 -6.08 -6.17 6.75
CA ALA A 79 -6.32 -7.59 7.07
C ALA A 79 -7.82 -7.87 7.30
N SER A 80 -8.51 -6.99 8.04
CA SER A 80 -9.96 -7.10 8.25
C SER A 80 -10.74 -6.95 6.94
N LEU A 81 -10.35 -6.01 6.07
CA LEU A 81 -11.03 -5.77 4.80
C LEU A 81 -10.88 -6.98 3.87
N LEU A 82 -9.67 -7.50 3.70
CA LEU A 82 -9.39 -8.69 2.89
C LEU A 82 -10.09 -9.94 3.42
N SER A 83 -10.14 -10.11 4.74
CA SER A 83 -10.86 -11.23 5.36
C SER A 83 -12.37 -11.20 5.08
N SER A 84 -12.92 -10.00 4.83
CA SER A 84 -14.35 -9.80 4.55
C SER A 84 -14.71 -9.89 3.05
N ARG A 85 -13.79 -9.54 2.16
CA ARG A 85 -13.96 -9.60 0.70
C ARG A 85 -13.30 -10.86 0.14
N GLY A 86 -14.05 -11.95 0.01
CA GLY A 86 -13.69 -12.97 -0.98
C GLY A 86 -13.75 -12.36 -2.39
N ALA A 87 -12.61 -12.34 -3.08
CA ALA A 87 -12.32 -11.83 -4.44
C ALA A 87 -13.47 -11.17 -5.26
N ALA A 88 -13.35 -9.86 -5.53
CA ALA A 88 -13.04 -9.32 -6.88
C ALA A 88 -13.65 -7.94 -7.24
N SER A 89 -12.89 -7.13 -8.00
CA SER A 89 -13.39 -5.96 -8.78
C SER A 89 -12.55 -5.68 -10.04
N GLU A 90 -13.21 -5.55 -11.19
CA GLU A 90 -12.63 -5.38 -12.54
C GLU A 90 -11.74 -4.13 -12.72
N SER A 91 -12.00 -3.05 -11.98
CA SER A 91 -11.24 -1.78 -12.07
C SER A 91 -9.75 -1.91 -11.75
N GLU A 92 -9.39 -2.99 -11.07
CA GLU A 92 -8.02 -3.29 -10.63
C GLU A 92 -7.16 -3.93 -11.73
N SER A 93 -7.78 -4.72 -12.61
CA SER A 93 -7.08 -5.41 -13.70
C SER A 93 -6.49 -4.42 -14.71
N GLU A 94 -7.19 -3.31 -14.96
CA GLU A 94 -6.73 -2.24 -15.86
C GLU A 94 -5.56 -1.45 -15.24
N PHE A 95 -5.62 -1.17 -13.94
CA PHE A 95 -4.55 -0.50 -13.20
C PHE A 95 -3.31 -1.39 -13.02
N ALA A 96 -3.49 -2.70 -12.79
CA ALA A 96 -2.40 -3.68 -12.76
C ALA A 96 -1.70 -3.80 -14.11
N ALA A 97 -2.46 -3.76 -15.23
CA ALA A 97 -1.89 -3.74 -16.57
C ALA A 97 -1.05 -2.49 -16.83
N PHE A 98 -1.51 -1.32 -16.38
CA PHE A 98 -0.77 -0.05 -16.44
C PHE A 98 0.53 -0.09 -15.63
N TRP A 99 0.50 -0.65 -14.42
CA TRP A 99 1.70 -0.77 -13.59
C TRP A 99 2.72 -1.78 -14.09
N ARG A 100 2.28 -2.88 -14.72
CA ARG A 100 3.17 -3.81 -15.42
C ARG A 100 3.90 -3.14 -16.60
N GLU A 101 3.35 -2.06 -17.13
CA GLU A 101 4.02 -1.23 -18.14
C GLU A 101 5.00 -0.24 -17.48
N LEU A 102 4.63 0.39 -16.36
CA LEU A 102 5.53 1.27 -15.60
C LEU A 102 6.73 0.54 -14.98
N SER A 103 6.57 -0.69 -14.50
CA SER A 103 7.66 -1.46 -13.88
C SER A 103 8.74 -1.91 -14.87
N LYS A 104 8.49 -1.82 -16.18
CA LYS A 104 9.51 -2.00 -17.23
C LYS A 104 10.45 -0.80 -17.32
N ILE A 105 10.07 0.33 -16.74
CA ILE A 105 10.87 1.56 -16.69
C ILE A 105 11.62 1.56 -15.36
N SER A 106 12.95 1.72 -15.41
CA SER A 106 13.81 1.75 -14.22
C SER A 106 13.34 2.82 -13.21
N ASP A 107 13.41 2.49 -11.91
CA ASP A 107 13.03 3.34 -10.75
C ASP A 107 13.52 4.81 -10.86
N ALA A 108 14.67 5.04 -11.52
CA ALA A 108 15.26 6.37 -11.69
C ALA A 108 14.52 7.26 -12.71
N GLU A 109 13.87 6.68 -13.71
CA GLU A 109 13.17 7.43 -14.77
C GLU A 109 11.72 7.74 -14.35
N ALA A 110 11.09 6.85 -13.57
CA ALA A 110 9.80 7.11 -12.92
C ALA A 110 9.90 8.30 -11.96
N GLN A 111 10.99 8.40 -11.18
CA GLN A 111 11.26 9.54 -10.30
C GLN A 111 11.56 10.83 -11.07
N ARG A 112 12.27 10.75 -12.21
CA ARG A 112 12.56 11.91 -13.07
C ARG A 112 11.32 12.50 -13.74
N ARG A 113 10.37 11.66 -14.16
CA ARG A 113 9.13 12.14 -14.80
C ARG A 113 8.15 12.76 -13.82
N LEU A 114 8.03 12.21 -12.61
CA LEU A 114 7.18 12.77 -11.56
C LEU A 114 7.64 14.17 -11.12
N ALA A 115 8.96 14.41 -11.08
CA ALA A 115 9.51 15.73 -10.79
C ALA A 115 9.32 16.73 -11.95
N SER A 116 9.09 16.26 -13.18
CA SER A 116 8.90 17.12 -14.36
C SER A 116 7.43 17.41 -14.70
N GLU A 117 6.46 16.72 -14.10
CA GLU A 117 5.01 16.91 -14.32
C GLU A 117 4.31 17.56 -13.11
N THR A 118 4.93 18.62 -12.55
CA THR A 118 4.19 19.56 -11.68
C THR A 118 3.29 20.45 -12.53
N GLN A 119 2.34 19.85 -13.24
CA GLN A 119 1.19 20.53 -13.80
C GLN A 119 0.02 19.54 -13.80
N ILE A 120 -0.53 19.31 -12.61
CA ILE A 120 -1.87 18.74 -12.46
C ILE A 120 -2.83 19.76 -13.09
N PRO A 121 -3.57 19.49 -14.18
CA PRO A 121 -4.71 20.32 -14.52
C PRO A 121 -5.74 20.15 -13.41
N GLU A 122 -6.13 21.27 -12.79
CA GLU A 122 -7.18 21.33 -11.78
C GLU A 122 -8.40 20.52 -12.23
N VAL A 123 -8.86 19.60 -11.37
CA VAL A 123 -10.20 19.03 -11.49
C VAL A 123 -11.17 20.17 -11.20
N PRO A 124 -12.01 20.64 -12.15
CA PRO A 124 -13.05 21.58 -11.79
C PRO A 124 -14.02 20.86 -10.87
N ALA A 125 -14.06 21.36 -9.63
CA ALA A 125 -15.08 21.05 -8.65
C ALA A 125 -16.46 21.20 -9.28
N ALA A 126 -17.36 20.31 -8.86
CA ALA A 126 -18.78 20.29 -9.18
C ALA A 126 -19.41 21.67 -9.41
N ALA A 127 -20.18 21.81 -10.50
CA ALA A 127 -21.26 22.78 -10.58
C ALA A 127 -22.33 22.35 -11.59
N ALA A 128 -23.56 22.24 -11.06
CA ALA A 128 -24.88 22.25 -11.71
C ALA A 128 -25.38 20.96 -12.40
#